data_AF-A0A921Q3W1-F1
#
_entry.id   AF-A0A921Q3W1-F1
#
_cell.length_a   1.000
_cell.length_b   1.000
_cell.length_c   1.000
_cell.angle_alpha   90.00
_cell.angle_beta   90.00
_cell.angle_gamma   90.00
#
_symmetry.space_group_name_H-M   'P 1'
#
loop_
_entity.id
_entity.type
_entity.pdbx_description
1 polymer ?
#
loop_
_entity_poly.entity_id
_entity_poly.type
_entity_poly.pdbx_seq_one_letter_code
_entity_poly.pdbx_strand_id
1 'polypeptide(L)'
;MNKLLLLLLLVASAAGCSFFLVARASCIPSERDALLALKRAITGDPGGRLASWREQQDHDCCRWGGVRCSNVAGRPCGRALPRSPD
;
A
#
# COMPACT_ATOMS: atom_id res chain seq x y z
N MET A 1 -25.03 33.26 -3.68
CA MET A 1 -24.34 32.30 -4.55
C MET A 1 -22.93 31.92 -4.06
N ASN A 2 -22.23 32.78 -3.31
CA ASN A 2 -20.84 32.49 -2.87
C ASN A 2 -20.72 31.69 -1.56
N LYS A 3 -21.80 31.56 -0.78
CA LYS A 3 -21.81 30.79 0.48
C LYS A 3 -21.65 29.29 0.26
N LEU A 4 -22.22 28.77 -0.83
CA LEU A 4 -22.10 27.35 -1.20
C LEU A 4 -20.68 27.02 -1.67
N LEU A 5 -20.03 27.94 -2.39
CA LEU A 5 -18.63 27.78 -2.82
C LEU A 5 -17.67 27.75 -1.62
N LEU A 6 -17.89 28.64 -0.64
CA LEU A 6 -17.15 28.65 0.63
C LEU A 6 -17.32 27.33 1.41
N LEU A 7 -18.54 26.80 1.49
CA LEU A 7 -18.82 25.51 2.13
C LEU A 7 -18.10 24.35 1.43
N LEU A 8 -18.09 24.31 0.10
CA LEU A 8 -17.40 23.27 -0.67
C LEU A 8 -15.87 23.30 -0.46
N LEU A 9 -15.28 24.50 -0.42
CA LEU A 9 -13.84 24.68 -0.16
C LEU A 9 -13.46 24.27 1.28
N LEU A 10 -14.31 24.57 2.26
CA LEU A 10 -14.13 24.16 3.65
C LEU A 10 -14.16 22.63 3.80
N VAL A 11 -15.08 21.95 3.12
CA VAL A 11 -15.17 20.48 3.12
C VAL A 11 -13.96 19.85 2.43
N ALA A 12 -13.46 20.44 1.34
CA ALA A 12 -12.24 19.97 0.66
C ALA A 12 -10.99 20.14 1.54
N SER A 13 -10.89 21.23 2.30
CA SER A 13 -9.80 21.50 3.27
C SER A 13 -9.83 20.53 4.46
N ALA A 14 -11.03 20.29 5.03
CA ALA A 14 -11.21 19.33 6.13
C ALA A 14 -11.05 17.86 5.68
N ALA A 15 -11.07 17.61 4.38
CA ALA A 15 -10.90 16.28 3.81
C ALA A 15 -9.48 16.00 3.29
N GLY A 16 -8.50 16.84 3.65
CA GLY A 16 -7.07 16.63 3.40
C GLY A 16 -6.48 15.38 4.07
N CYS A 17 -7.16 14.77 5.03
CA CYS A 17 -6.85 13.42 5.53
C CYS A 17 -8.03 12.44 5.36
N SER A 18 -9.25 12.94 5.17
CA SER A 18 -10.48 12.14 5.18
C SER A 18 -10.80 11.47 3.85
N PHE A 19 -10.42 12.07 2.70
CA PHE A 19 -10.54 11.39 1.40
C PHE A 19 -9.59 10.19 1.26
N PHE A 20 -8.48 10.18 2.02
CA PHE A 20 -7.52 9.09 2.04
C PHE A 20 -7.88 7.98 3.03
N LEU A 21 -8.89 8.14 3.89
CA LEU A 21 -9.30 7.10 4.85
C LEU A 21 -9.90 5.85 4.18
N VAL A 22 -10.30 5.96 2.90
CA VAL A 22 -10.75 4.84 2.06
C VAL A 22 -9.73 4.51 0.97
N ALA A 23 -8.47 4.95 1.09
CA ALA A 23 -7.41 4.31 0.33
C ALA A 23 -7.24 2.90 0.93
N ARG A 24 -7.60 1.84 0.17
CA ARG A 24 -7.18 0.47 0.52
C ARG A 24 -5.71 0.53 0.89
N ALA A 25 -5.34 -0.05 2.02
CA ALA A 25 -3.93 -0.16 2.39
C ALA A 25 -3.25 -0.96 1.28
N SER A 26 -2.57 -0.25 0.36
CA SER A 26 -1.67 -0.87 -0.59
C SER A 26 -0.32 -0.93 0.07
N CYS A 27 0.45 -1.96 -0.24
CA CYS A 27 1.81 -2.02 0.24
C CYS A 27 2.67 -0.93 -0.41
N ILE A 28 3.70 -0.51 0.32
CA ILE A 28 4.69 0.44 -0.20
C ILE A 28 5.70 -0.27 -1.12
N PRO A 29 6.39 0.46 -2.02
CA PRO A 29 7.33 -0.17 -2.96
C PRO A 29 8.36 -1.09 -2.32
N SER A 30 8.90 -0.74 -1.15
CA SER A 30 9.88 -1.57 -0.44
C SER A 30 9.31 -2.90 0.07
N GLU A 31 8.05 -2.94 0.49
CA GLU A 31 7.39 -4.18 0.92
C GLU A 31 7.18 -5.11 -0.27
N ARG A 32 6.72 -4.56 -1.40
CA ARG A 32 6.61 -5.30 -2.67
C ARG A 32 7.95 -5.87 -3.10
N ASP A 33 9.01 -5.06 -3.09
CA ASP A 33 10.34 -5.48 -3.55
C ASP A 33 10.93 -6.60 -2.65
N ALA A 34 10.72 -6.52 -1.33
CA ALA A 34 11.12 -7.56 -0.39
C ALA A 34 10.39 -8.90 -0.65
N LEU A 35 9.07 -8.84 -0.91
CA LEU A 35 8.30 -10.03 -1.27
C LEU A 35 8.78 -10.63 -2.61
N LEU A 36 9.09 -9.80 -3.61
CA LEU A 36 9.64 -10.31 -4.88
C LEU A 36 11.04 -10.93 -4.71
N ALA A 37 11.88 -10.36 -3.85
CA ALA A 37 13.17 -10.96 -3.52
C ALA A 37 12.98 -12.34 -2.85
N LEU A 38 12.03 -12.46 -1.92
CA LEU A 38 11.67 -13.73 -1.30
C LEU A 38 11.18 -14.76 -2.32
N LYS A 39 10.32 -14.35 -3.28
CA LYS A 39 9.86 -15.24 -4.35
C LYS A 39 11.01 -15.81 -5.16
N ARG A 40 12.01 -14.99 -5.50
CA ARG A 40 13.20 -15.44 -6.26
C ARG A 40 14.09 -16.39 -5.45
N ALA A 41 14.13 -16.23 -4.12
CA ALA A 41 14.88 -17.12 -3.24
C ALA A 41 14.21 -18.49 -3.04
N ILE A 42 12.90 -18.60 -3.28
CA ILE A 42 12.16 -19.87 -3.18
C ILE A 42 12.26 -20.62 -4.52
N THR A 43 13.04 -21.69 -4.54
CA THR A 43 13.29 -22.51 -5.75
C THR A 43 12.20 -23.56 -6.01
N GLY A 44 11.29 -23.78 -5.07
CA GLY A 44 10.20 -24.75 -5.18
C GLY A 44 8.88 -24.22 -4.63
N ASP A 45 7.87 -24.09 -5.50
CA ASP A 45 6.50 -23.73 -5.14
C ASP A 45 5.50 -24.76 -5.73
N PRO A 46 5.52 -26.03 -5.28
CA PRO A 46 4.67 -27.09 -5.82
C PRO A 46 3.17 -26.82 -5.63
N GLY A 47 2.82 -25.99 -4.64
CA GLY A 47 1.44 -25.57 -4.39
C GLY A 47 1.02 -24.28 -5.11
N GLY A 48 1.91 -23.65 -5.88
CA GLY A 48 1.62 -22.40 -6.59
C GLY A 48 1.21 -21.24 -5.66
N ARG A 49 1.65 -21.25 -4.40
CA ARG A 49 1.25 -20.26 -3.38
C ARG A 49 1.74 -18.85 -3.73
N LEU A 50 2.80 -18.75 -4.52
CA LEU A 50 3.43 -17.49 -4.95
C LEU A 50 3.05 -17.12 -6.39
N ALA A 51 2.13 -17.84 -7.02
CA ALA A 51 1.73 -17.62 -8.42
C ALA A 51 1.15 -16.21 -8.65
N SER A 52 0.42 -15.67 -7.67
CA SER A 52 -0.17 -14.33 -7.77
C SER A 52 0.81 -13.18 -7.60
N TRP A 53 2.04 -13.45 -7.16
CA TRP A 53 3.05 -12.43 -6.88
C TRP A 53 3.65 -11.97 -8.22
N ARG A 54 3.20 -10.82 -8.74
CA ARG A 54 3.53 -10.35 -10.09
C ARG A 54 4.45 -9.13 -10.05
N GLU A 55 5.49 -9.14 -10.87
CA GLU A 55 6.45 -8.03 -10.96
C GLU A 55 5.91 -6.82 -11.75
N GLN A 56 5.10 -7.06 -12.78
CA GLN A 56 4.75 -6.05 -13.78
C GLN A 56 3.26 -5.63 -13.79
N GLN A 57 2.36 -6.35 -13.11
CA GLN A 57 0.90 -6.23 -13.33
C GLN A 57 0.04 -5.98 -12.08
N ASP A 58 0.63 -5.75 -10.91
CA ASP A 58 -0.13 -5.33 -9.73
C ASP A 58 0.83 -4.71 -8.73
N HIS A 59 0.78 -3.39 -8.56
CA HIS A 59 1.57 -2.68 -7.54
C HIS A 59 1.00 -2.91 -6.14
N ASP A 60 -0.24 -3.40 -6.06
CA ASP A 60 -0.94 -3.71 -4.81
C ASP A 60 -0.68 -5.15 -4.38
N CYS A 61 0.45 -5.38 -3.73
CA CYS A 61 0.82 -6.71 -3.22
C CYS A 61 -0.12 -7.22 -2.11
N CYS A 62 -1.02 -6.40 -1.57
CA CYS A 62 -2.06 -6.83 -0.64
C CYS A 62 -3.10 -7.76 -1.29
N ARG A 63 -3.13 -7.81 -2.63
CA ARG A 63 -3.96 -8.74 -3.41
C ARG A 63 -3.28 -10.09 -3.64
N TRP A 64 -2.02 -10.24 -3.27
CA TRP A 64 -1.29 -11.48 -3.48
C TRP A 64 -1.73 -12.55 -2.47
N GLY A 65 -1.84 -13.79 -2.93
CA GLY A 65 -2.12 -14.95 -2.09
C GLY A 65 -1.12 -15.04 -0.93
N GLY A 66 -1.65 -15.20 0.28
CA GLY A 66 -0.85 -15.31 1.50
C GLY A 66 -0.33 -13.98 2.06
N VAL A 67 -0.50 -12.85 1.36
CA VAL A 67 -0.12 -11.53 1.86
C VAL A 67 -1.30 -10.92 2.63
N ARG A 68 -1.07 -10.53 3.89
CA ARG A 68 -2.05 -9.81 4.71
C ARG A 68 -1.53 -8.42 5.00
N CYS A 69 -2.21 -7.42 4.45
CA CYS A 69 -1.91 -6.03 4.77
C CYS A 69 -2.71 -5.57 5.99
N SER A 70 -2.06 -4.75 6.82
CA SER A 70 -2.70 -4.14 7.98
C SER A 70 -3.29 -2.80 7.59
N ASN A 71 -4.55 -2.57 7.95
CA ASN A 71 -5.24 -1.29 7.73
C ASN A 71 -4.88 -0.23 8.80
N VAL A 72 -3.82 -0.47 9.58
CA VAL A 72 -3.38 0.50 10.59
C VAL A 72 -3.01 1.78 9.85
N ALA A 73 -3.77 2.85 10.10
CA ALA A 73 -3.61 4.21 9.60
C ALA A 73 -2.32 4.88 10.13
N GLY A 74 -1.19 4.18 10.05
CA GLY A 74 -0.01 4.39 10.89
C GLY A 74 1.32 4.46 10.16
N ARG A 75 1.33 4.50 8.82
CA ARG A 75 2.45 5.08 8.11
C ARG A 75 1.97 6.35 7.42
N PRO A 76 2.21 7.53 8.03
CA PRO A 76 2.17 8.77 7.27
C PRO A 76 3.02 8.58 6.02
N CYS A 77 2.49 8.95 4.86
CA CYS A 77 3.26 9.07 3.63
C CYS A 77 4.51 9.90 3.96
N GLY A 78 5.67 9.27 4.09
CA GLY A 78 6.93 9.96 4.40
C GLY A 78 7.78 9.46 5.57
N ARG A 79 7.37 8.48 6.39
CA ARG A 79 8.30 7.91 7.38
C ARG A 79 9.18 6.82 6.75
N ALA A 80 10.25 7.24 6.08
CA ALA A 80 11.36 6.36 5.74
C ALA A 80 11.91 5.76 7.05
N LEU A 81 11.78 4.45 7.23
CA LEU A 81 12.54 3.79 8.27
C LEU A 81 14.01 3.79 7.84
N PRO A 82 14.96 4.06 8.74
CA PRO A 82 16.35 3.78 8.46
C PRO A 82 16.47 2.29 8.12
N ARG A 83 17.19 1.98 7.03
CA ARG A 83 17.59 0.60 6.72
C ARG A 83 18.26 0.01 7.96
N SER A 84 17.76 -1.12 8.47
CA SER A 84 18.55 -1.96 9.37
C SER A 84 19.80 -2.41 8.61
N PRO A 85 21.02 -2.23 9.15
CA PRO A 85 22.20 -2.86 8.60
C PRO A 85 22.15 -4.35 8.92
N ASP A 86 22.43 -5.17 7.90
CA ASP A 86 22.72 -6.60 8.04
C ASP A 86 24.00 -6.84 8.86
#